data_AF-A0A2S6NKV8-F1
#
_entry.id   AF-A0A2S6NKV8-F1
#
_cell.length_a   1.000
_cell.length_b   1.000
_cell.length_c   1.000
_cell.angle_alpha   90.00
_cell.angle_beta   90.00
_cell.angle_gamma   90.00
#
_symmetry.space_group_name_H-M   'P 1'
#
loop_
_entity.id
_entity.type
_entity.pdbx_description
1 polymer ?
#
loop_
_entity_poly.entity_id
_entity_poly.type
_entity_poly.pdbx_seq_one_letter_code
_entity_poly.pdbx_strand_id
1 'polypeptide(L)'
;MSLQFDPRTGKITYRGKEVGEHIFKDGRSTVRLDIEYEGGDDWIVPLSWFAHGLSMLPENKPAPALLTVKTSEDSIAEEFDVVRYLTEKQVKRGNYIWIFHKTDADNWPSLLHGHDYDKGLKLDAITGNIYDVGTRERCKTLKAKDLQDVQAELRASKDFKEAVATLIDKTTTATEPA
;
A
#
# COMPACT_ATOMS: atom_id res chain seq x y z
N MET A 1 -6.94 -17.84 17.77
CA MET A 1 -7.81 -16.81 18.38
C MET A 1 -7.03 -15.53 18.40
N SER A 2 -7.43 -14.59 17.55
CA SER A 2 -6.68 -13.42 17.12
C SER A 2 -6.95 -12.19 17.98
N LEU A 3 -6.19 -11.11 17.74
CA LEU A 3 -6.61 -9.75 18.05
C LEU A 3 -7.98 -9.51 17.40
N GLN A 4 -8.93 -8.95 18.15
CA GLN A 4 -10.29 -8.68 17.68
C GLN A 4 -10.62 -7.21 17.91
N PHE A 5 -11.20 -6.58 16.89
CA PHE A 5 -11.76 -5.25 16.97
C PHE A 5 -13.28 -5.34 16.91
N ASP A 6 -13.96 -4.76 17.89
CA ASP A 6 -15.41 -4.59 17.87
C ASP A 6 -15.77 -3.19 17.38
N PRO A 7 -16.32 -3.05 16.16
CA PRO A 7 -16.65 -1.74 15.59
C PRO A 7 -17.81 -1.05 16.30
N ARG A 8 -18.60 -1.76 17.12
CA ARG A 8 -19.72 -1.17 17.86
C ARG A 8 -19.26 -0.52 19.15
N THR A 9 -18.29 -1.13 19.82
CA THR A 9 -17.78 -0.65 21.11
C THR A 9 -16.45 0.08 20.99
N GLY A 10 -15.79 -0.01 19.83
CA GLY A 10 -14.45 0.51 19.63
C GLY A 10 -13.36 -0.35 20.30
N LYS A 11 -13.72 -1.43 21.00
CA LYS A 11 -12.77 -2.19 21.83
C LYS A 11 -11.85 -3.07 21.00
N ILE A 12 -10.59 -3.13 21.43
CA ILE A 12 -9.58 -4.04 20.91
C ILE A 12 -9.31 -5.08 21.99
N THR A 13 -9.52 -6.35 21.68
CA THR A 13 -9.30 -7.46 22.62
C THR A 13 -8.27 -8.44 22.09
N TYR A 14 -7.43 -8.96 22.99
CA TYR A 14 -6.50 -10.05 22.72
C TYR A 14 -6.69 -11.14 23.76
N ARG A 15 -6.98 -12.36 23.31
CA ARG A 15 -7.27 -13.53 24.18
C ARG A 15 -8.33 -13.23 25.24
N GLY A 16 -9.37 -12.47 24.86
CA GLY A 16 -10.49 -12.10 25.73
C GLY A 16 -10.19 -10.98 26.74
N LYS A 17 -8.98 -10.43 26.75
CA LYS A 17 -8.63 -9.25 27.53
C LYS A 17 -8.71 -8.01 26.65
N GLU A 18 -9.30 -6.95 27.17
CA GLU A 18 -9.24 -5.63 26.54
C GLU A 18 -7.79 -5.13 26.59
N VAL A 19 -7.25 -4.76 25.44
CA VAL A 19 -5.85 -4.31 25.28
C VAL A 19 -5.79 -2.96 24.55
N GLY A 20 -6.94 -2.33 24.30
CA GLY A 20 -6.98 -1.05 23.62
C GLY A 20 -8.38 -0.66 23.13
N GLU A 21 -8.43 0.49 22.49
CA GLU A 21 -9.64 1.07 21.92
C GLU A 21 -9.34 1.88 20.66
N HIS A 22 -10.32 1.96 19.78
CA HIS A 22 -10.37 2.87 18.65
C HIS A 22 -11.47 3.89 18.88
N ILE A 23 -11.11 5.16 18.79
CA ILE A 23 -12.00 6.30 18.93
C ILE A 23 -12.00 7.08 17.62
N PHE A 24 -13.18 7.22 17.03
CA PHE A 24 -13.38 8.13 15.90
C PHE A 24 -14.22 9.33 16.34
N LYS A 25 -13.63 10.52 16.33
CA LYS A 25 -14.30 11.75 16.74
C LYS A 25 -13.78 12.94 15.92
N ASP A 26 -14.70 13.79 15.46
CA ASP A 26 -14.38 15.02 14.70
C ASP A 26 -13.47 14.77 13.48
N GLY A 27 -13.73 13.68 12.75
CA GLY A 27 -12.93 13.27 11.59
C GLY A 27 -11.55 12.70 11.92
N ARG A 28 -11.20 12.60 13.20
CA ARG A 28 -9.92 12.08 13.68
C ARG A 28 -10.07 10.66 14.21
N SER A 29 -9.18 9.79 13.74
CA SER A 29 -9.00 8.44 14.24
C SER A 29 -7.92 8.42 15.32
N THR A 30 -8.23 7.86 16.49
CA THR A 30 -7.26 7.62 17.57
C THR A 30 -7.31 6.16 17.95
N VAL A 31 -6.16 5.49 17.93
CA VAL A 31 -6.03 4.11 18.42
C VAL A 31 -5.16 4.16 19.68
N ARG A 32 -5.66 3.55 20.76
CA ARG A 32 -4.92 3.34 22.00
C ARG A 32 -4.71 1.85 22.17
N LEU A 33 -3.48 1.47 22.51
CA LEU A 33 -3.09 0.08 22.75
C LEU A 33 -2.21 0.07 24.00
N ASP A 34 -2.53 -0.83 24.92
CA ASP A 34 -1.68 -1.12 26.07
C ASP A 34 -0.62 -2.12 25.63
N ILE A 35 0.60 -1.63 25.44
CA ILE A 35 1.74 -2.43 24.99
C ILE A 35 2.82 -2.35 26.07
N GLU A 36 3.21 -3.51 26.58
CA GLU A 36 4.36 -3.68 27.47
C GLU A 36 5.46 -4.42 26.71
N TYR A 37 6.69 -3.91 26.78
CA TYR A 37 7.86 -4.54 26.22
C TYR A 37 9.09 -4.21 27.06
N GLU A 38 10.11 -5.07 26.98
CA GLU A 38 11.43 -4.84 27.57
C GLU A 38 12.45 -4.63 26.45
N GLY A 39 13.32 -3.64 26.60
CA GLY A 39 14.34 -3.29 25.61
C GLY A 39 15.59 -2.69 26.26
N GLY A 40 16.68 -2.57 25.50
CA GLY A 40 17.89 -1.88 25.95
C GLY A 40 17.75 -0.36 25.88
N ASP A 41 18.73 0.36 26.43
CA ASP A 41 18.70 1.82 26.66
C ASP A 41 18.41 2.67 25.41
N ASP A 42 18.60 2.13 24.21
CA ASP A 42 18.49 2.86 22.93
C ASP A 42 17.31 2.41 22.03
N TRP A 43 16.29 1.74 22.57
CA TRP A 43 15.23 1.14 21.73
C TRP A 43 13.99 2.02 21.61
N ILE A 44 13.63 2.34 20.37
CA ILE A 44 12.30 2.82 19.97
C ILE A 44 11.56 1.61 19.40
N VAL A 45 10.42 1.21 19.95
CA VAL A 45 9.57 0.19 19.30
C VAL A 45 8.80 0.85 18.15
N PRO A 46 9.12 0.55 16.89
CA PRO A 46 8.31 0.99 15.78
C PRO A 46 7.05 0.12 15.75
N LEU A 47 5.87 0.73 15.59
CA LEU A 47 4.59 0.01 15.45
C LEU A 47 4.63 -1.14 14.41
N SER A 48 5.53 -1.07 13.43
CA SER A 48 5.77 -2.14 12.45
C SER A 48 6.32 -3.43 13.05
N TRP A 49 7.16 -3.37 14.09
CA TRP A 49 7.68 -4.57 14.76
C TRP A 49 6.63 -5.25 15.63
N PHE A 50 5.73 -4.47 16.22
CA PHE A 50 4.55 -5.02 16.91
C PHE A 50 3.64 -5.78 15.92
N ALA A 51 3.33 -5.17 14.78
CA ALA A 51 2.55 -5.82 13.72
C ALA A 51 3.25 -7.11 13.21
N HIS A 52 4.56 -7.05 13.00
CA HIS A 52 5.35 -8.22 12.60
C HIS A 52 5.29 -9.34 13.64
N GLY A 53 5.52 -9.04 14.91
CA GLY A 53 5.43 -10.01 16.00
C GLY A 53 4.06 -10.68 16.08
N LEU A 54 2.97 -9.91 15.96
CA LEU A 54 1.62 -10.45 15.90
C LEU A 54 1.45 -11.40 14.71
N SER A 55 1.94 -11.06 13.52
CA SER A 55 1.83 -11.92 12.33
C SER A 55 2.57 -13.26 12.45
N MET A 56 3.62 -13.31 13.28
CA MET A 56 4.44 -14.51 13.45
C MET A 56 3.85 -15.51 14.42
N LEU A 57 2.83 -15.12 15.20
CA LEU A 57 2.18 -15.98 16.18
C LEU A 57 1.56 -17.23 15.51
N PRO A 58 1.77 -18.44 16.03
CA PRO A 58 1.23 -19.68 15.46
C PRO A 58 -0.28 -19.63 15.24
N GLU A 59 -1.03 -18.98 16.13
CA GLU A 59 -2.47 -18.81 16.04
C GLU A 59 -2.94 -17.88 14.91
N ASN A 60 -2.03 -17.10 14.33
CA ASN A 60 -2.27 -16.21 13.20
C ASN A 60 -1.72 -16.80 11.88
N LYS A 61 -1.02 -17.93 11.95
CA LYS A 61 -0.68 -18.69 10.76
C LYS A 61 -1.93 -19.45 10.30
N PRO A 62 -2.29 -19.41 9.00
CA PRO A 62 -3.39 -20.20 8.51
C PRO A 62 -3.10 -21.67 8.81
N ALA A 63 -4.11 -22.39 9.30
CA ALA A 63 -4.00 -23.83 9.46
C ALA A 63 -3.61 -24.46 8.11
N PRO A 64 -2.77 -25.50 8.09
CA PRO A 64 -2.45 -26.19 6.84
C PRO A 64 -3.74 -26.69 6.20
N ALA A 65 -3.91 -26.40 4.90
CA ALA A 65 -5.09 -26.82 4.16
C ALA A 65 -5.13 -28.35 4.10
N LEU A 66 -6.13 -28.95 4.76
CA LEU A 66 -6.35 -30.39 4.74
C LEU A 66 -6.93 -30.87 3.39
N LEU A 67 -7.60 -29.96 2.67
CA LEU A 67 -8.19 -30.17 1.35
C LEU A 67 -8.32 -28.82 0.65
N THR A 68 -7.99 -28.77 -0.64
CA THR A 68 -8.24 -27.60 -1.49
C THR A 68 -9.24 -27.98 -2.57
N VAL A 69 -10.41 -27.35 -2.54
CA VAL A 69 -11.43 -27.49 -3.58
C VAL A 69 -11.37 -26.28 -4.48
N LYS A 70 -11.38 -26.50 -5.80
CA LYS A 70 -11.39 -25.44 -6.81
C LYS A 70 -12.78 -25.38 -7.45
N THR A 71 -13.35 -24.19 -7.56
CA THR A 71 -14.60 -23.91 -8.27
C THR A 71 -14.35 -22.90 -9.39
N SER A 72 -15.20 -22.88 -10.42
CA SER A 72 -15.16 -21.83 -11.44
C SER A 72 -15.71 -20.51 -10.89
N GLU A 73 -15.37 -19.38 -11.52
CA GLU A 73 -15.91 -18.06 -11.14
C GLU A 73 -17.44 -18.02 -11.31
N ASP A 74 -17.96 -18.69 -12.33
CA ASP A 74 -19.38 -18.89 -12.60
C ASP A 74 -20.10 -19.72 -11.51
N SER A 75 -19.38 -20.24 -10.51
CA SER A 75 -19.96 -20.86 -9.31
C SER A 75 -20.30 -19.85 -8.21
N ILE A 76 -19.99 -18.56 -8.37
CA ILE A 76 -20.30 -17.49 -7.41
C ILE A 76 -21.71 -16.95 -7.66
N ALA A 77 -22.63 -17.23 -6.74
CA ALA A 77 -24.04 -16.84 -6.85
C ALA A 77 -24.29 -15.35 -6.53
N GLU A 78 -23.46 -14.77 -5.67
CA GLU A 78 -23.54 -13.37 -5.24
C GLU A 78 -22.17 -12.90 -4.76
N GLU A 79 -21.79 -11.67 -5.10
CA GLU A 79 -20.49 -11.08 -4.76
C GLU A 79 -20.69 -9.88 -3.85
N PHE A 80 -19.85 -9.75 -2.83
CA PHE A 80 -19.88 -8.64 -1.87
C PHE A 80 -18.59 -7.83 -1.96
N ASP A 81 -18.71 -6.51 -1.85
CA ASP A 81 -17.56 -5.63 -1.70
C ASP A 81 -16.87 -5.87 -0.36
N VAL A 82 -15.73 -6.57 -0.38
CA VAL A 82 -14.89 -6.77 0.79
C VAL A 82 -13.93 -5.59 0.92
N VAL A 83 -13.98 -4.87 2.05
CA VAL A 83 -13.05 -3.76 2.33
C VAL A 83 -11.62 -4.32 2.40
N ARG A 84 -10.86 -4.16 1.32
CA ARG A 84 -9.41 -4.36 1.30
C ARG A 84 -8.73 -3.03 1.61
N TYR A 85 -7.78 -3.03 2.55
CA TYR A 85 -6.91 -1.87 2.76
C TYR A 85 -6.04 -1.68 1.51
N LEU A 86 -6.47 -0.80 0.61
CA LEU A 86 -5.75 -0.39 -0.59
C LEU A 86 -4.88 0.82 -0.25
N THR A 87 -3.73 0.59 0.40
CA THR A 87 -2.67 1.62 0.53
C THR A 87 -1.84 1.76 -0.75
N GLU A 88 -1.96 0.78 -1.65
CA GLU A 88 -1.15 0.67 -2.86
C GLU A 88 -1.99 0.32 -4.10
N LYS A 89 -1.58 0.85 -5.26
CA LYS A 89 -2.07 0.45 -6.59
C LYS A 89 -0.94 -0.23 -7.33
N GLN A 90 -1.18 -1.45 -7.80
CA GLN A 90 -0.23 -2.17 -8.64
C GLN A 90 -0.57 -2.03 -10.12
N VAL A 91 0.43 -1.72 -10.95
CA VAL A 91 0.33 -1.68 -12.41
C VAL A 91 1.34 -2.66 -13.00
N LYS A 92 0.86 -3.72 -13.66
CA LYS A 92 1.70 -4.75 -14.29
C LYS A 92 1.87 -4.48 -15.79
N ARG A 93 3.12 -4.45 -16.26
CA ARG A 93 3.47 -4.34 -17.70
C ARG A 93 4.67 -5.24 -18.00
N GLY A 94 4.44 -6.32 -18.74
CA GLY A 94 5.45 -7.38 -18.94
C GLY A 94 5.88 -8.02 -17.61
N ASN A 95 7.18 -8.06 -17.36
CA ASN A 95 7.79 -8.61 -16.14
C ASN A 95 8.01 -7.57 -15.04
N TYR A 96 7.47 -6.35 -15.18
CA TYR A 96 7.55 -5.29 -14.18
C TYR A 96 6.22 -5.12 -13.46
N ILE A 97 6.29 -4.89 -12.15
CA ILE A 97 5.15 -4.60 -11.28
C ILE A 97 5.45 -3.27 -10.60
N TRP A 98 4.75 -2.23 -10.99
CA TRP A 98 4.90 -0.90 -10.39
C TRP A 98 3.86 -0.69 -9.32
N ILE A 99 4.31 -0.52 -8.08
CA ILE A 99 3.49 -0.31 -6.89
C ILE A 99 3.52 1.17 -6.55
N PHE A 100 2.36 1.83 -6.58
CA PHE A 100 2.19 3.24 -6.23
C PHE A 100 1.54 3.34 -4.86
N HIS A 101 2.17 4.03 -3.92
CA HIS A 101 1.59 4.26 -2.59
C HIS A 101 0.82 5.57 -2.55
N LYS A 102 -0.31 5.58 -1.86
CA LYS A 102 -1.09 6.83 -1.65
C LYS A 102 -0.30 7.87 -0.85
N THR A 103 0.52 7.39 0.07
CA THR A 103 1.43 8.19 0.88
C THR A 103 2.78 7.48 0.88
N ASP A 104 3.68 7.89 0.00
CA ASP A 104 5.08 7.51 0.09
C ASP A 104 5.81 8.42 1.09
N ALA A 105 6.69 7.84 1.91
CA ALA A 105 7.49 8.59 2.86
C ALA A 105 8.63 9.37 2.17
N ASP A 106 8.99 8.97 0.95
CA ASP A 106 9.99 9.63 0.13
C ASP A 106 9.37 10.20 -1.15
N ASN A 107 9.99 11.23 -1.72
CA ASN A 107 9.55 11.87 -2.97
C ASN A 107 10.52 11.55 -4.13
N TRP A 108 11.28 10.45 -4.04
CA TRP A 108 12.33 10.14 -5.00
C TRP A 108 11.92 8.97 -5.90
N PRO A 109 12.10 9.05 -7.24
CA PRO A 109 12.72 10.13 -8.01
C PRO A 109 11.81 11.36 -8.23
N SER A 110 10.52 11.21 -8.02
CA SER A 110 9.54 12.30 -8.15
C SER A 110 8.37 12.10 -7.17
N LEU A 111 7.51 13.13 -7.06
CA LEU A 111 6.30 13.09 -6.23
C LEU A 111 5.29 12.02 -6.65
N LEU A 112 5.37 11.52 -7.88
CA LEU A 112 4.53 10.44 -8.37
C LEU A 112 5.42 9.37 -8.99
N HIS A 113 5.76 8.37 -8.18
CA HIS A 113 6.64 7.29 -8.57
C HIS A 113 6.05 5.92 -8.23
N GLY A 114 6.49 4.90 -8.98
CA GLY A 114 6.12 3.51 -8.74
C GLY A 114 7.33 2.68 -8.35
N HIS A 115 7.16 1.73 -7.43
CA HIS A 115 8.22 0.84 -6.95
C HIS A 115 8.11 -0.54 -7.61
N ASP A 116 9.23 -1.11 -8.03
CA ASP A 116 9.37 -2.54 -8.35
C ASP A 116 10.38 -3.14 -7.35
N TYR A 117 9.87 -3.65 -6.23
CA TYR A 117 10.70 -4.15 -5.12
C TYR A 117 11.52 -5.37 -5.50
N ASP A 118 10.96 -6.27 -6.32
CA ASP A 118 11.65 -7.49 -6.77
C ASP A 118 12.92 -7.18 -7.57
N LYS A 119 12.92 -6.04 -8.27
CA LYS A 119 14.03 -5.62 -9.13
C LYS A 119 14.86 -4.48 -8.56
N GLY A 120 14.47 -3.91 -7.42
CA GLY A 120 15.13 -2.75 -6.82
C GLY A 120 15.06 -1.50 -7.69
N LEU A 121 13.92 -1.26 -8.35
CA LEU A 121 13.76 -0.15 -9.30
C LEU A 121 12.65 0.82 -8.86
N LYS A 122 12.80 2.09 -9.26
CA LYS A 122 11.72 3.08 -9.19
C LYS A 122 11.44 3.72 -10.55
N LEU A 123 10.16 3.80 -10.91
CA LEU A 123 9.66 4.52 -12.07
C LEU A 123 9.24 5.93 -11.66
N ASP A 124 9.77 6.95 -12.32
CA ASP A 124 9.16 8.28 -12.35
C ASP A 124 7.96 8.26 -13.31
N ALA A 125 6.73 8.31 -12.78
CA ALA A 125 5.53 8.23 -13.61
C ALA A 125 5.19 9.54 -14.34
N ILE A 126 5.94 10.61 -14.09
CA ILE A 126 5.85 11.86 -14.83
C ILE A 126 6.67 11.75 -16.12
N THR A 127 7.93 11.34 -16.02
CA THR A 127 8.88 11.32 -17.15
C THR A 127 9.04 9.96 -17.83
N GLY A 128 8.65 8.88 -17.15
CA GLY A 128 8.93 7.50 -17.56
C GLY A 128 10.34 7.02 -17.29
N ASN A 129 11.21 7.83 -16.67
CA ASN A 129 12.56 7.40 -16.32
C ASN A 129 12.54 6.37 -15.19
N ILE A 130 13.41 5.37 -15.29
CA ILE A 130 13.52 4.30 -14.30
C ILE A 130 14.92 4.35 -13.69
N TYR A 131 14.96 4.32 -12.37
CA TYR A 131 16.16 4.46 -11.57
C TYR A 131 16.41 3.19 -10.76
N ASP A 132 17.68 2.85 -10.61
CA ASP A 132 18.12 1.81 -9.69
C ASP A 132 18.16 2.38 -8.27
N VAL A 133 17.57 1.67 -7.29
CA VAL A 133 17.44 2.18 -5.92
C VAL A 133 18.78 2.24 -5.19
N GLY A 134 19.69 1.29 -5.48
CA GLY A 134 20.99 1.20 -4.81
C GLY A 134 21.96 2.30 -5.23
N THR A 135 21.98 2.61 -6.53
CA THR A 135 22.89 3.61 -7.13
C THR A 135 22.25 4.99 -7.29
N ARG A 136 20.91 5.05 -7.29
CA ARG A 136 20.10 6.24 -7.64
C ARG A 136 20.34 6.76 -9.06
N GLU A 137 21.00 5.99 -9.92
CA GLU A 137 21.24 6.36 -11.31
C GLU A 137 20.07 5.94 -12.19
N ARG A 138 19.79 6.74 -13.22
CA ARG A 138 18.82 6.37 -14.25
C ARG A 138 19.39 5.21 -15.05
N CYS A 139 18.71 4.06 -15.00
CA CYS A 139 19.15 2.86 -15.69
C CYS A 139 18.31 2.54 -16.94
N LYS A 140 17.04 2.98 -16.99
CA LYS A 140 16.10 2.66 -18.09
C LYS A 140 15.08 3.78 -18.31
N THR A 141 14.28 3.65 -19.36
CA THR A 141 13.11 4.51 -19.63
C THR A 141 11.96 3.66 -20.15
N LEU A 142 10.78 3.89 -19.59
CA LEU A 142 9.53 3.29 -20.04
C LEU A 142 9.15 3.86 -21.42
N LYS A 143 8.66 3.00 -22.32
CA LYS A 143 8.23 3.47 -23.65
C LYS A 143 7.08 4.46 -23.50
N ALA A 144 6.99 5.44 -24.41
CA ALA A 144 5.96 6.48 -24.34
C ALA A 144 4.53 5.92 -24.26
N LYS A 145 4.22 4.88 -25.06
CA LYS A 145 2.91 4.21 -25.01
C LYS A 145 2.62 3.55 -23.66
N ASP A 146 3.61 2.87 -23.09
CA ASP A 146 3.47 2.20 -21.79
C ASP A 146 3.36 3.22 -20.65
N LEU A 147 4.07 4.35 -20.75
CA LEU A 147 3.95 5.47 -19.81
C LEU A 147 2.55 6.08 -19.85
N GLN A 148 2.02 6.35 -21.05
CA GLN A 148 0.65 6.84 -21.22
C GLN A 148 -0.38 5.88 -20.60
N ASP A 149 -0.18 4.57 -20.76
CA ASP A 149 -1.07 3.57 -20.18
C ASP A 149 -0.98 3.55 -18.65
N VAL A 150 0.22 3.67 -18.07
CA VAL A 150 0.39 3.82 -16.61
C VAL A 150 -0.31 5.10 -16.12
N GLN A 151 -0.12 6.21 -16.81
CA GLN A 151 -0.74 7.48 -16.45
C GLN A 151 -2.27 7.44 -16.59
N ALA A 152 -2.81 6.73 -17.58
CA ALA A 152 -4.25 6.52 -17.74
C ALA A 152 -4.84 5.71 -16.58
N GLU A 153 -4.17 4.64 -16.15
CA GLU A 153 -4.55 3.85 -14.97
C GLU A 153 -4.54 4.70 -13.69
N LEU A 154 -3.52 5.53 -13.51
CA LEU A 154 -3.43 6.46 -12.37
C LEU A 154 -4.52 7.54 -12.45
N ARG A 155 -4.84 8.04 -13.64
CA ARG A 155 -5.90 9.05 -13.87
C ARG A 155 -7.29 8.49 -13.58
N ALA A 156 -7.51 7.21 -13.89
CA ALA A 156 -8.76 6.52 -13.58
C ALA A 156 -8.90 6.16 -12.09
N SER A 157 -7.80 6.16 -11.33
CA SER A 157 -7.83 5.88 -9.90
C SER A 157 -8.34 7.08 -9.11
N LYS A 158 -9.35 6.87 -8.25
CA LYS A 158 -9.87 7.89 -7.33
C LYS A 158 -8.78 8.48 -6.42
N ASP A 159 -7.76 7.69 -6.09
CA ASP A 159 -6.70 8.04 -5.15
C ASP A 159 -5.52 8.78 -5.82
N PHE A 160 -5.36 8.65 -7.14
CA PHE A 160 -4.22 9.26 -7.87
C PHE A 160 -4.64 10.29 -8.94
N LYS A 161 -5.93 10.40 -9.28
CA LYS A 161 -6.43 11.34 -10.30
C LYS A 161 -5.99 12.79 -10.07
N GLU A 162 -5.95 13.25 -8.83
CA GLU A 162 -5.56 14.63 -8.48
C GLU A 162 -4.06 14.85 -8.63
N ALA A 163 -3.25 13.85 -8.25
CA ALA A 163 -1.81 13.87 -8.46
C ALA A 163 -1.46 13.90 -9.95
N VAL A 164 -2.16 13.09 -10.77
CA VAL A 164 -2.00 13.11 -12.23
C VAL A 164 -2.40 14.47 -12.81
N ALA A 165 -3.56 14.99 -12.45
CA ALA A 165 -4.02 16.29 -12.93
C ALA A 165 -3.04 17.42 -12.56
N THR A 166 -2.41 17.34 -11.39
CA THR A 166 -1.49 18.37 -10.89
C THR A 166 -0.09 18.25 -11.46
N LEU A 167 0.47 17.04 -11.51
CA LEU A 167 1.88 16.79 -11.82
C LEU A 167 2.14 16.48 -13.29
N ILE A 168 1.13 16.03 -14.02
CA ILE A 168 1.25 15.64 -15.44
C ILE A 168 0.45 16.61 -16.30
N ASP A 169 -0.84 16.80 -16.03
CA ASP A 169 -1.73 17.53 -16.93
C ASP A 169 -1.44 19.05 -16.91
N LYS A 170 -1.26 19.66 -15.72
CA LYS A 170 -0.87 21.08 -15.60
C LYS A 170 0.52 21.39 -16.14
N THR A 171 1.47 20.48 -15.97
CA THR A 171 2.86 20.65 -16.44
C THR A 171 2.91 20.69 -17.98
N THR A 172 2.02 19.96 -18.63
CA THR A 172 1.90 19.94 -20.10
C THR A 172 1.37 21.27 -20.64
N THR A 173 0.40 21.91 -19.95
CA THR A 173 -0.17 23.20 -20.36
C THR A 173 0.78 24.41 -20.23
N ALA A 174 1.89 24.28 -19.49
CA ALA A 174 2.87 25.36 -19.33
C ALA A 174 3.97 25.38 -20.40
N THR A 175 3.98 24.40 -21.33
CA THR A 175 5.10 24.18 -22.25
C THR A 175 4.73 24.32 -23.74
N GLU A 176 3.54 24.80 -24.08
CA GLU A 176 3.22 25.18 -25.47
C GLU A 176 3.77 26.59 -25.76
N PRO A 177 4.76 26.76 -26.66
CA PRO A 177 5.17 28.07 -27.11
C PRO A 177 4.14 28.62 -28.12
N ALA A 178 3.84 29.91 -27.97
CA ALA A 178 3.19 30.73 -29.01
C ALA A 178 4.15 31.01 -30.18
#